data_AF-A0A4R2JNL1-F1
#
_entry.id   AF-A0A4R2JNL1-F1
#
_cell.length_a   1.000
_cell.length_b   1.000
_cell.length_c   1.000
_cell.angle_alpha   90.00
_cell.angle_beta   90.00
_cell.angle_gamma   90.00
#
_symmetry.space_group_name_H-M   'P 1'
#
loop_
_entity.id
_entity.type
_entity.pdbx_description
1 polymer ?
#
loop_
_entity_poly.entity_id
_entity_poly.type
_entity_poly.pdbx_seq_one_letter_code
_entity_poly.pdbx_strand_id
1 'polypeptide(L)'
;MATECGVAAPAARSFDDLAADLAAGEWPQPRCAAEEMALHLILRNAKASVADGWAGVTETTEFASLPEHAEDFDWDTLLDILFQDLDILGLFNAELDGIEDPDAEQNQWIGMGDYRPSAWFELFSDLQPRDGRRPFRR
;
A
#
# COMPACT_ATOMS: atom_id res chain seq x y z
N MET A 1 -19.36 -24.05 13.63
CA MET A 1 -19.27 -24.17 12.16
C MET A 1 -19.22 -22.75 11.62
N ALA A 2 -18.02 -22.15 11.71
CA ALA A 2 -17.79 -20.75 11.38
C ALA A 2 -17.37 -20.65 9.92
N THR A 3 -18.02 -19.77 9.18
CA THR A 3 -17.92 -19.64 7.73
C THR A 3 -16.58 -19.07 7.32
N GLU A 4 -15.84 -19.83 6.50
CA GLU A 4 -14.58 -19.48 5.83
C GLU A 4 -14.75 -18.41 4.72
N CYS A 5 -15.44 -17.28 5.00
CA CYS A 5 -15.68 -16.23 4.00
C CYS A 5 -14.84 -14.95 4.23
N GLY A 6 -13.88 -14.96 5.16
CA GLY A 6 -13.29 -13.74 5.71
C GLY A 6 -11.97 -13.24 5.12
N VAL A 7 -11.24 -14.01 4.33
CA VAL A 7 -9.82 -13.66 4.01
C VAL A 7 -9.67 -12.87 2.71
N ALA A 8 -10.57 -13.02 1.73
CA ALA A 8 -10.48 -12.32 0.44
C ALA A 8 -11.05 -10.89 0.46
N ALA A 9 -12.05 -10.62 1.30
CA ALA A 9 -12.71 -9.32 1.36
C ALA A 9 -11.85 -8.18 1.96
N PRO A 10 -10.97 -8.42 2.94
CA PRO A 10 -10.12 -7.38 3.51
C PRO A 10 -9.00 -6.92 2.56
N ALA A 11 -8.35 -7.84 1.85
CA ALA A 11 -7.25 -7.49 0.94
C ALA A 11 -7.72 -6.65 -0.26
N ALA A 12 -8.85 -7.01 -0.88
CA ALA A 12 -9.44 -6.20 -1.95
C ALA A 12 -9.83 -4.79 -1.46
N ARG A 13 -10.28 -4.70 -0.21
CA ARG A 13 -10.65 -3.43 0.43
C ARG A 13 -9.44 -2.50 0.62
N SER A 14 -8.24 -3.03 0.88
CA SER A 14 -7.02 -2.21 0.93
C SER A 14 -6.77 -1.44 -0.37
N PHE A 15 -6.97 -2.07 -1.54
CA PHE A 15 -6.86 -1.39 -2.84
C PHE A 15 -7.97 -0.35 -3.05
N ASP A 16 -9.21 -0.68 -2.65
CA ASP A 16 -10.35 0.22 -2.79
C ASP A 16 -10.18 1.47 -1.93
N ASP A 17 -9.60 1.32 -0.74
CA ASP A 17 -9.37 2.42 0.21
C ASP A 17 -8.34 3.42 -0.31
N LEU A 18 -7.23 2.93 -0.90
CA LEU A 18 -6.23 3.79 -1.54
C LEU A 18 -6.78 4.45 -2.81
N ALA A 19 -7.59 3.74 -3.59
CA ALA A 19 -8.24 4.32 -4.76
C ALA A 19 -9.27 5.41 -4.37
N ALA A 20 -9.95 5.24 -3.24
CA ALA A 20 -10.89 6.23 -2.73
C ALA A 20 -10.20 7.53 -2.30
N ASP A 21 -9.01 7.47 -1.71
CA ASP A 21 -8.20 8.66 -1.41
C ASP A 21 -7.88 9.43 -2.69
N LEU A 22 -7.37 8.73 -3.71
CA LEU A 22 -7.05 9.34 -5.00
C LEU A 22 -8.30 9.97 -5.66
N ALA A 23 -9.44 9.28 -5.60
CA ALA A 23 -10.71 9.80 -6.12
C ALA A 23 -11.22 11.03 -5.35
N ALA A 24 -10.85 11.17 -4.08
CA ALA A 24 -11.12 12.35 -3.26
C ALA A 24 -10.10 13.50 -3.48
N GLY A 25 -9.05 13.28 -4.28
CA GLY A 25 -7.95 14.23 -4.49
C GLY A 25 -6.95 14.26 -3.33
N GLU A 26 -6.93 13.21 -2.50
CA GLU A 26 -6.03 13.05 -1.37
C GLU A 26 -4.87 12.11 -1.72
N TRP A 27 -3.82 12.14 -0.88
CA TRP A 27 -2.73 11.18 -0.96
C TRP A 27 -3.21 9.78 -0.56
N PRO A 28 -2.80 8.71 -1.27
CA PRO A 28 -3.17 7.35 -0.91
C PRO A 28 -2.40 6.92 0.34
N GLN A 29 -2.93 7.23 1.52
CA GLN A 29 -2.23 7.06 2.79
C GLN A 29 -2.54 5.69 3.41
N PRO A 30 -1.56 4.77 3.47
CA PRO A 30 -1.76 3.49 4.14
C PRO A 30 -2.06 3.69 5.62
N ARG A 31 -3.03 2.93 6.15
CA ARG A 31 -3.37 2.94 7.59
C ARG A 31 -3.15 1.64 8.32
N CYS A 32 -2.74 0.59 7.60
CA CYS A 32 -2.39 -0.73 8.10
C CYS A 32 -1.41 -1.41 7.14
N ALA A 33 -0.75 -2.48 7.60
CA ALA A 33 0.24 -3.22 6.80
C ALA A 33 -0.35 -3.78 5.49
N ALA A 34 -1.63 -4.16 5.49
CA ALA A 34 -2.30 -4.60 4.25
C ALA A 34 -2.46 -3.47 3.22
N GLU A 35 -2.76 -2.23 3.65
CA GLU A 35 -2.79 -1.07 2.77
C GLU A 35 -1.38 -0.72 2.27
N GLU A 36 -0.33 -0.84 3.10
CA GLU A 36 1.05 -0.62 2.66
C GLU A 36 1.47 -1.62 1.57
N MET A 37 1.18 -2.91 1.78
CA MET A 37 1.44 -3.94 0.79
C MET A 37 0.64 -3.68 -0.50
N ALA A 38 -0.63 -3.28 -0.39
CA ALA A 38 -1.45 -2.94 -1.55
C ALA A 38 -0.84 -1.77 -2.33
N LEU A 39 -0.42 -0.70 -1.65
CA LEU A 39 0.23 0.45 -2.28
C LEU A 39 1.55 0.05 -2.96
N HIS A 40 2.36 -0.79 -2.31
CA HIS A 40 3.60 -1.28 -2.89
C HIS A 40 3.35 -2.07 -4.19
N LEU A 41 2.34 -2.94 -4.19
CA LEU A 41 1.95 -3.71 -5.38
C LEU A 41 1.40 -2.80 -6.50
N ILE A 42 0.60 -1.78 -6.16
CA ILE A 42 0.10 -0.79 -7.13
C ILE A 42 1.28 -0.09 -7.82
N LEU A 43 2.24 0.44 -7.06
CA LEU A 43 3.38 1.17 -7.62
C LEU A 43 4.31 0.28 -8.43
N ARG A 44 4.58 -0.94 -7.95
CA ARG A 44 5.35 -1.94 -8.70
C ARG A 44 4.68 -2.25 -10.04
N ASN A 45 3.36 -2.43 -10.05
CA ASN A 45 2.61 -2.70 -11.27
C ASN A 45 2.59 -1.48 -12.20
N ALA A 46 2.43 -0.27 -11.67
CA ALA A 46 2.47 0.98 -12.44
C ALA A 46 3.84 1.20 -13.11
N LYS A 47 4.94 1.00 -12.37
CA LYS A 47 6.32 1.08 -12.90
C LYS A 47 6.55 0.08 -14.04
N ALA A 48 6.13 -1.17 -13.86
CA ALA A 48 6.23 -2.20 -14.90
C ALA A 48 5.38 -1.85 -16.13
N SER A 49 4.15 -1.38 -15.91
CA SER A 49 3.23 -0.96 -16.97
C SER A 49 3.78 0.14 -17.87
N VAL A 50 4.39 1.17 -17.26
CA VAL A 50 5.05 2.26 -17.99
C VAL A 50 6.26 1.73 -18.76
N ALA A 51 7.06 0.86 -18.17
CA ALA A 51 8.21 0.24 -18.84
C ALA A 51 7.81 -0.64 -20.05
N ASP A 52 6.67 -1.31 -19.96
CA ASP A 52 6.09 -2.12 -21.03
C ASP A 52 5.38 -1.27 -22.12
N GLY A 53 5.44 0.06 -22.00
CA GLY A 53 4.86 0.98 -22.98
C GLY A 53 3.34 1.00 -22.97
N TRP A 54 2.71 0.74 -21.82
CA TRP A 54 1.25 0.86 -21.71
C TRP A 54 0.82 2.30 -22.05
N ALA A 55 0.21 2.43 -23.22
CA ALA A 55 -0.39 3.64 -23.80
C ALA A 55 -1.43 4.34 -22.89
N GLY A 56 -1.85 3.72 -21.79
CA GLY A 56 -2.80 4.29 -20.82
C GLY A 56 -2.23 5.33 -19.88
N VAL A 57 -0.92 5.57 -19.92
CA VAL A 57 -0.27 6.66 -19.18
C VAL A 57 0.28 7.71 -20.14
N THR A 58 0.74 7.28 -21.33
CA THR A 58 1.39 8.16 -22.32
C THR A 58 0.47 8.62 -23.46
N GLU A 59 -0.61 7.89 -23.79
CA GLU A 59 -1.49 8.20 -24.94
C GLU A 59 -2.97 8.41 -24.57
N THR A 60 -3.41 8.11 -23.34
CA THR A 60 -4.77 8.44 -22.90
C THR A 60 -4.93 9.93 -22.68
N THR A 61 -6.05 10.46 -23.17
CA THR A 61 -6.37 11.90 -23.22
C THR A 61 -6.41 12.61 -21.87
N GLU A 62 -6.57 11.88 -20.76
CA GLU A 62 -6.61 12.48 -19.41
C GLU A 62 -5.21 12.90 -18.94
N PHE A 63 -4.21 12.00 -19.01
CA PHE A 63 -2.84 12.31 -18.57
C PHE A 63 -2.07 13.18 -19.56
N ALA A 64 -2.33 13.02 -20.87
CA ALA A 64 -1.67 13.83 -21.90
C ALA A 64 -1.99 15.35 -21.82
N SER A 65 -3.01 15.72 -21.04
CA SER A 65 -3.39 17.12 -20.80
C SER A 65 -2.73 17.74 -19.57
N LEU A 66 -2.07 16.93 -18.74
CA LEU A 66 -1.36 17.40 -17.55
C LEU A 66 -0.01 18.04 -17.96
N PRO A 67 0.47 19.05 -17.23
CA PRO A 67 1.81 19.57 -17.44
C PRO A 67 2.85 18.48 -17.19
N GLU A 68 3.79 18.32 -18.13
CA GLU A 68 4.97 17.48 -17.92
C GLU A 68 5.91 18.14 -16.89
N HIS A 69 6.40 17.33 -15.95
CA HIS A 69 7.38 17.71 -14.95
C HIS A 69 8.65 16.85 -15.07
N ALA A 70 9.80 17.40 -14.67
CA ALA A 70 11.07 16.68 -14.77
C ALA A 70 11.13 15.46 -13.83
N GLU A 71 10.32 15.50 -12.78
CA GLU A 71 10.14 14.49 -11.75
C GLU A 71 9.09 13.44 -12.13
N ASP A 72 8.44 13.57 -13.29
CA ASP A 72 7.50 12.55 -13.77
C ASP A 72 8.23 11.21 -13.91
N PHE A 73 7.60 10.16 -13.39
CA PHE A 73 8.16 8.80 -13.35
C PHE A 73 9.43 8.65 -12.50
N ASP A 74 9.73 9.58 -11.60
CA ASP A 74 10.71 9.36 -10.53
C ASP A 74 10.10 8.45 -9.45
N TRP A 75 10.11 7.14 -9.75
CA TRP A 75 9.53 6.12 -8.89
C TRP A 75 10.22 5.98 -7.54
N ASP A 76 11.52 6.29 -7.47
CA ASP A 76 12.30 6.09 -6.26
C ASP A 76 11.96 7.22 -5.28
N THR A 77 11.92 8.48 -5.74
CA THR A 77 11.40 9.60 -4.92
C THR A 77 9.93 9.42 -4.54
N LEU A 78 9.11 8.85 -5.43
CA LEU A 78 7.71 8.58 -5.13
C LEU A 78 7.53 7.58 -3.98
N LEU A 79 8.36 6.53 -3.92
CA LEU A 79 8.36 5.56 -2.83
C LEU A 79 8.76 6.23 -1.51
N ASP A 80 9.79 7.06 -1.51
CA ASP A 80 10.25 7.78 -0.32
C ASP A 80 9.19 8.75 0.22
N ILE A 81 8.32 9.31 -0.65
CA ILE A 81 7.26 10.24 -0.24
C ILE A 81 6.01 9.52 0.25
N LEU A 82 5.61 8.44 -0.42
CA LEU A 82 4.34 7.76 -0.15
C LEU A 82 4.38 6.84 1.07
N PHE A 83 5.55 6.39 1.46
CA PHE A 83 5.74 5.48 2.58
C PHE A 83 6.37 6.22 3.76
N GLN A 84 5.84 6.00 4.96
CA GLN A 84 6.47 6.51 6.19
C GLN A 84 7.75 5.73 6.48
N ASP A 85 7.73 4.42 6.24
CA ASP A 85 8.85 3.51 6.20
C ASP A 85 8.56 2.36 5.19
N LEU A 86 9.59 1.59 4.85
CA LEU A 86 9.47 0.44 3.95
C LEU A 86 9.57 -0.88 4.72
N ASP A 87 9.17 -0.90 5.99
CA ASP A 87 9.39 -2.05 6.88
C ASP A 87 8.60 -3.28 6.41
N ILE A 88 7.46 -3.07 5.75
CA ILE A 88 6.69 -4.11 5.04
C ILE A 88 7.56 -4.95 4.07
N LEU A 89 8.63 -4.38 3.49
CA LEU A 89 9.54 -5.09 2.59
C LEU A 89 10.54 -5.98 3.33
N GLY A 90 10.80 -5.70 4.61
CA GLY A 90 11.61 -6.55 5.48
C GLY A 90 11.05 -7.98 5.58
N LEU A 91 9.73 -8.13 5.52
CA LEU A 91 9.04 -9.43 5.51
C LEU A 91 9.45 -10.36 4.36
N PHE A 92 9.97 -9.81 3.27
CA PHE A 92 10.38 -10.58 2.08
C PHE A 92 11.89 -10.81 2.03
N ASN A 93 12.63 -10.33 3.04
CA ASN A 93 14.04 -10.65 3.22
C ASN A 93 14.19 -11.88 4.12
N ALA A 94 14.66 -12.99 3.56
CA ALA A 94 14.86 -14.24 4.29
C ALA A 94 15.87 -14.13 5.45
N GLU A 95 16.75 -13.13 5.44
CA GLU A 95 17.69 -12.87 6.55
C GLU A 95 17.00 -12.24 7.77
N LEU A 96 15.77 -11.74 7.61
CA LEU A 96 14.96 -11.10 8.64
C LEU A 96 13.77 -11.97 9.08
N ASP A 97 13.87 -13.29 8.90
CA ASP A 97 12.81 -14.22 9.32
C ASP A 97 12.44 -14.03 10.80
N GLY A 98 11.15 -13.87 11.10
CA GLY A 98 10.63 -13.57 12.43
C GLY A 98 10.60 -12.08 12.80
N ILE A 99 11.04 -11.17 11.92
CA ILE A 99 10.97 -9.72 12.18
C ILE A 99 9.55 -9.20 12.29
N GLU A 100 8.54 -9.94 11.80
CA GLU A 100 7.14 -9.57 11.93
C GLU A 100 6.62 -9.56 13.36
N ASP A 101 7.28 -10.29 14.27
CA ASP A 101 6.88 -10.42 15.67
C ASP A 101 7.35 -9.18 16.47
N PRO A 102 6.44 -8.42 17.10
CA PRO A 102 6.82 -7.25 17.91
C PRO A 102 7.67 -7.62 19.14
N ASP A 103 7.71 -8.89 19.53
CA ASP A 103 8.56 -9.37 20.62
C ASP A 103 9.99 -9.74 20.16
N ALA A 104 10.28 -9.71 18.85
CA ALA A 104 11.62 -9.97 18.32
C ALA A 104 12.57 -8.78 18.59
N GLU A 105 13.81 -9.07 19.01
CA GLU A 105 14.81 -8.05 19.35
C GLU A 105 15.08 -7.09 18.18
N GLN A 106 15.18 -7.63 16.96
CA GLN A 106 15.40 -6.84 15.75
C GLN A 106 14.22 -5.91 15.44
N ASN A 107 12.99 -6.38 15.61
CA ASN A 107 11.78 -5.57 15.41
C ASN A 107 11.75 -4.40 16.40
N GLN A 108 11.98 -4.69 17.69
CA GLN A 108 12.02 -3.65 18.73
C GLN A 108 13.12 -2.61 18.49
N TRP A 109 14.24 -3.04 17.90
CA TRP A 109 15.35 -2.14 17.58
C TRP A 109 15.00 -1.15 16.45
N ILE A 110 14.27 -1.59 15.41
CA ILE A 110 13.85 -0.72 14.30
C ILE A 110 12.51 -0.01 14.54
N GLY A 111 11.69 -0.50 15.47
CA GLY A 111 10.38 0.06 15.78
C GLY A 111 9.28 -0.34 14.80
N MET A 112 9.43 -1.47 14.10
CA MET A 112 8.53 -1.93 13.04
C MET A 112 7.10 -2.19 13.56
N GLY A 113 6.93 -2.70 14.78
CA GLY A 113 5.60 -2.99 15.32
C GLY A 113 5.04 -4.34 14.86
N ASP A 114 3.73 -4.56 14.96
CA ASP A 114 3.13 -5.88 14.70
C ASP A 114 2.79 -6.08 13.23
N TYR A 115 3.66 -6.79 12.51
CA TYR A 115 3.48 -7.16 11.11
C TYR A 115 3.09 -8.63 10.93
N ARG A 116 2.72 -9.34 12.01
CA ARG A 116 2.23 -10.72 11.90
C ARG A 116 0.96 -10.73 11.05
N PRO A 117 0.68 -11.81 10.30
CA PRO A 117 -0.49 -11.88 9.42
C PRO A 117 -1.84 -11.58 10.11
N SER A 118 -1.94 -11.85 11.42
CA SER A 118 -3.13 -11.54 12.21
C SER A 118 -3.38 -10.05 12.40
N ALA A 119 -2.33 -9.23 12.38
CA ALA A 119 -2.38 -7.78 12.63
C ALA A 119 -2.46 -6.95 11.35
N TRP A 120 -2.35 -7.56 10.16
CA TRP A 120 -2.25 -6.83 8.88
C TRP A 120 -3.39 -5.85 8.59
N PHE A 121 -4.56 -6.07 9.18
CA PHE A 121 -5.75 -5.22 9.00
C PHE A 121 -6.05 -4.34 10.22
N GLU A 122 -5.20 -4.40 11.25
CA GLU A 122 -5.27 -3.50 12.40
C GLU A 122 -4.65 -2.14 12.03
N LEU A 123 -5.21 -1.07 12.56
CA LEU A 123 -4.72 0.27 12.28
C LEU A 123 -3.38 0.49 12.97
N PHE A 124 -2.49 1.22 12.31
CA PHE A 124 -1.32 1.78 12.97
C PHE A 124 -1.75 2.76 14.08
N SER A 125 -1.00 2.75 15.17
CA SER A 125 -1.32 3.39 16.45
C SER A 125 -1.70 4.88 16.35
N ASP A 126 -1.19 5.58 15.34
CA ASP A 126 -1.33 7.03 15.18
C ASP A 126 -2.43 7.45 14.20
N LEU A 127 -3.18 6.50 13.62
CA LEU A 127 -4.08 6.78 12.50
C LEU A 127 -5.55 6.64 12.87
N GLN A 128 -6.35 7.56 12.32
CA GLN A 128 -7.80 7.52 12.46
C GLN A 128 -8.41 6.47 11.52
N PRO A 129 -9.40 5.69 11.99
CA PRO A 129 -10.12 4.74 11.13
C PRO A 129 -10.78 5.46 9.95
N ARG A 130 -10.72 4.84 8.77
CA ARG A 130 -11.58 5.20 7.63
C ARG A 130 -13.05 4.91 7.96
N ASP A 131 -13.99 5.66 7.37
CA ASP A 131 -15.43 5.44 7.59
C ASP A 131 -15.84 3.97 7.29
N GLY A 132 -16.28 3.25 8.32
CA GLY A 132 -16.66 1.84 8.24
C GLY A 132 -17.93 1.57 7.41
N ARG A 133 -18.70 2.60 7.05
CA ARG A 133 -19.94 2.46 6.25
C ARG A 133 -19.69 2.49 4.73
N ARG A 134 -18.43 2.56 4.30
CA ARG A 134 -18.06 2.65 2.88
C ARG A 134 -18.43 1.39 2.08
N PRO A 135 -18.97 1.57 0.85
CA PRO A 135 -19.49 0.46 0.03
C PRO A 135 -18.37 -0.47 -0.45
N PHE A 136 -18.73 -1.71 -0.78
CA PHE A 136 -17.83 -2.63 -1.50
C PHE A 136 -17.88 -2.35 -3.01
N ARG A 137 -16.77 -2.60 -3.72
CA ARG A 137 -16.79 -2.67 -5.19
C ARG A 137 -17.84 -3.70 -5.63
N ARG A 138 -18.74 -3.30 -6.54
CA ARG A 138 -19.74 -4.18 -7.17
C ARG A 138 -19.16 -4.88 -8.38
#